data_AF-A0A6N8H299-F1
#
_entry.id   AF-A0A6N8H299-F1
#
_cell.length_a   1.000
_cell.length_b   1.000
_cell.length_c   1.000
_cell.angle_alpha   90.00
_cell.angle_beta   90.00
_cell.angle_gamma   90.00
#
_symmetry.space_group_name_H-M   'P 1'
#
loop_
_entity.id
_entity.type
_entity.pdbx_description
1 polymer ?
#
loop_
_entity_poly.entity_id
_entity_poly.type
_entity_poly.pdbx_seq_one_letter_code
_entity_poly.pdbx_strand_id
1 'polypeptide(L)'
;MSEIGGGDDDGKEVGGSGQESGNETESASSAETSSSVEDSGTLEGTGPVEGIGARGEGGPTGPTETGGGRGIENVSVSPREITTQSHEVPHGKSQILETPASLEQAQKDVESYHQQSIEQILALNGKYMSEEDRARVAGGSDKPRAIESDPNRGRNGGYLLYKGRSSIEVSAMDQQQMERTTKHETNHFASKNREMLVPEPDKKGYTVYQTVGTRSSSWFHSDETGENYNFTTKGRGLNEGLTTLYTNQQLTELSKEKGEAAERQQIYAHATELCSQLEDIVGQDTLKEAYYGGNLQALKEKVDALAGEKGYEALQDCLDRTLSKDPAERVEAMKEAQNILAKMYEKGETKA
;
A
#
# COMPACT_ATOMS: atom_id res chain seq x y z
N MET A 1 30.14 -11.92 -12.44
CA MET A 1 29.40 -10.94 -11.63
C MET A 1 29.14 -9.77 -12.56
N SER A 2 27.87 -9.41 -12.74
CA SER A 2 27.44 -8.26 -13.53
C SER A 2 26.19 -7.71 -12.86
N GLU A 3 26.06 -6.39 -12.83
CA GLU A 3 24.87 -5.72 -12.30
C GLU A 3 23.76 -5.76 -13.36
N ILE A 4 22.52 -5.99 -12.95
CA ILE A 4 21.35 -5.92 -13.83
C ILE A 4 20.66 -4.59 -13.56
N GLY A 5 21.12 -3.56 -14.25
CA GLY A 5 20.36 -2.33 -14.48
C GLY A 5 19.78 -2.37 -15.88
N GLY A 6 18.46 -2.56 -15.99
CA GLY A 6 17.74 -2.32 -17.23
C GLY A 6 17.42 -0.84 -17.32
N GLY A 7 17.94 -0.14 -18.33
CA GLY A 7 17.54 1.21 -18.67
C GLY A 7 16.76 1.19 -20.00
N ASP A 8 15.75 2.04 -20.11
CA ASP A 8 14.97 2.22 -21.33
C ASP A 8 15.80 2.93 -22.42
N ASP A 9 15.58 2.59 -23.69
CA ASP A 9 16.15 3.30 -24.85
C ASP A 9 15.11 3.36 -26.00
N ASP A 10 14.95 4.55 -26.61
CA ASP A 10 13.83 4.90 -27.49
C ASP A 10 14.04 4.38 -28.94
N GLY A 11 13.64 3.13 -29.18
CA GLY A 11 13.74 2.45 -30.47
C GLY A 11 12.84 3.02 -31.59
N LYS A 12 13.34 4.03 -32.33
CA LYS A 12 12.68 4.60 -33.52
C LYS A 12 12.41 3.59 -34.64
N GLU A 13 11.27 3.75 -35.32
CA GLU A 13 10.86 2.96 -36.49
C GLU A 13 11.81 3.08 -37.70
N VAL A 14 12.10 1.94 -38.35
CA VAL A 14 12.13 1.78 -39.82
C VAL A 14 11.60 0.37 -40.15
N GLY A 15 10.52 0.28 -40.94
CA GLY A 15 9.78 -0.99 -41.17
C GLY A 15 10.18 -1.81 -42.41
N GLY A 16 9.61 -3.02 -42.56
CA GLY A 16 9.95 -3.93 -43.68
C GLY A 16 9.13 -5.23 -43.87
N SER A 17 7.79 -5.15 -43.93
CA SER A 17 6.86 -6.13 -44.58
C SER A 17 7.00 -7.67 -44.36
N GLY A 18 6.00 -8.30 -43.75
CA GLY A 18 5.78 -9.77 -43.77
C GLY A 18 4.46 -10.19 -43.09
N GLN A 19 3.69 -11.11 -43.69
CA GLN A 19 2.32 -11.48 -43.26
C GLN A 19 2.24 -12.47 -42.08
N GLU A 20 1.13 -12.37 -41.34
CA GLU A 20 0.40 -13.45 -40.64
C GLU A 20 1.12 -14.31 -39.58
N SER A 21 0.92 -13.96 -38.30
CA SER A 21 -0.10 -14.62 -37.45
C SER A 21 -0.35 -13.80 -36.18
N GLY A 22 -1.51 -13.98 -35.53
CA GLY A 22 -1.85 -13.25 -34.30
C GLY A 22 -1.21 -13.86 -33.06
N ASN A 23 -0.60 -13.02 -32.22
CA ASN A 23 -0.15 -13.39 -30.88
C ASN A 23 -0.11 -12.13 -29.98
N GLU A 24 -0.89 -12.10 -28.90
CA GLU A 24 -0.87 -11.01 -27.91
C GLU A 24 -0.08 -11.44 -26.68
N THR A 25 1.15 -10.92 -26.60
CA THR A 25 2.16 -11.01 -25.54
C THR A 25 3.27 -10.08 -26.05
N GLU A 26 3.90 -9.17 -25.31
CA GLU A 26 4.31 -9.11 -23.90
C GLU A 26 4.64 -7.62 -23.59
N SER A 27 5.17 -7.16 -22.44
CA SER A 27 5.51 -7.79 -21.16
C SER A 27 5.37 -6.72 -20.06
N ALA A 28 4.86 -7.07 -18.87
CA ALA A 28 4.72 -6.13 -17.76
C ALA A 28 5.65 -6.52 -16.60
N SER A 29 6.81 -5.88 -16.51
CA SER A 29 7.69 -5.99 -15.34
C SER A 29 6.98 -5.39 -14.12
N SER A 30 6.55 -6.24 -13.19
CA SER A 30 5.85 -5.79 -11.99
C SER A 30 6.82 -5.16 -10.98
N ALA A 31 7.20 -3.91 -11.23
CA ALA A 31 7.59 -3.01 -10.17
C ALA A 31 6.40 -2.79 -9.22
N GLU A 32 6.64 -2.74 -7.90
CA GLU A 32 5.57 -2.48 -6.94
C GLU A 32 4.85 -1.15 -7.23
N THR A 33 3.68 -0.99 -6.63
CA THR A 33 2.91 0.26 -6.62
C THR A 33 2.74 0.69 -5.16
N SER A 34 3.27 1.86 -4.78
CA SER A 34 3.13 2.38 -3.41
C SER A 34 2.97 3.90 -3.40
N SER A 35 1.90 4.39 -4.02
CA SER A 35 1.31 5.70 -3.73
C SER A 35 -0.14 5.73 -4.24
N SER A 36 -1.08 6.00 -3.33
CA SER A 36 -2.50 6.19 -3.64
C SER A 36 -3.06 7.36 -2.84
N VAL A 37 -2.68 8.58 -3.23
CA VAL A 37 -3.36 9.80 -2.81
C VAL A 37 -4.62 9.98 -3.66
N GLU A 38 -5.79 9.74 -3.08
CA GLU A 38 -7.07 10.02 -3.75
C GLU A 38 -7.50 11.48 -3.50
N ASP A 39 -7.64 12.24 -4.59
CA ASP A 39 -8.17 13.60 -4.57
C ASP A 39 -9.70 13.57 -4.40
N SER A 40 -10.18 13.98 -3.22
CA SER A 40 -11.58 13.85 -2.81
C SER A 40 -12.35 15.15 -3.06
N GLY A 41 -12.96 15.31 -4.25
CA GLY A 41 -13.37 16.64 -4.74
C GLY A 41 -14.61 16.77 -5.63
N THR A 42 -15.58 15.86 -5.65
CA THR A 42 -16.83 16.04 -6.44
C THR A 42 -18.11 15.93 -5.60
N LEU A 43 -18.77 17.08 -5.37
CA LEU A 43 -20.08 17.18 -4.71
C LEU A 43 -21.16 17.54 -5.74
N GLU A 44 -21.96 16.57 -6.18
CA GLU A 44 -23.21 16.86 -6.89
C GLU A 44 -24.39 16.95 -5.92
N GLY A 45 -24.93 18.16 -5.75
CA GLY A 45 -26.20 18.43 -5.06
C GLY A 45 -27.29 18.84 -6.05
N THR A 46 -28.38 18.07 -6.14
CA THR A 46 -29.32 18.14 -7.27
C THR A 46 -30.40 19.24 -7.15
N GLY A 47 -30.02 20.50 -7.37
CA GLY A 47 -30.89 21.60 -7.88
C GLY A 47 -32.13 22.02 -7.05
N PRO A 48 -33.14 22.70 -7.66
CA PRO A 48 -33.17 23.19 -9.06
C PRO A 48 -33.85 24.58 -9.31
N VAL A 49 -33.82 25.04 -10.58
CA VAL A 49 -34.71 26.03 -11.27
C VAL A 49 -34.50 27.57 -11.08
N GLU A 50 -34.32 28.26 -12.23
CA GLU A 50 -34.57 29.68 -12.63
C GLU A 50 -34.05 30.90 -11.79
N GLY A 51 -33.65 32.04 -12.39
CA GLY A 51 -33.46 32.36 -13.82
C GLY A 51 -33.27 33.87 -14.13
N ILE A 52 -32.46 34.19 -15.17
CA ILE A 52 -32.42 35.44 -16.00
C ILE A 52 -32.26 36.82 -15.29
N GLY A 53 -31.22 37.62 -15.61
CA GLY A 53 -31.26 39.06 -15.24
C GLY A 53 -30.00 39.96 -15.36
N ALA A 54 -29.51 40.19 -16.58
CA ALA A 54 -28.49 41.18 -17.00
C ALA A 54 -28.08 42.41 -16.11
N ARG A 55 -26.75 42.61 -16.01
CA ARG A 55 -25.98 43.86 -16.38
C ARG A 55 -26.20 45.18 -15.62
N GLY A 56 -25.15 45.69 -14.94
CA GLY A 56 -25.05 47.08 -14.44
C GLY A 56 -23.65 47.46 -13.91
N GLU A 57 -23.33 48.76 -13.86
CA GLU A 57 -22.02 49.32 -13.46
C GLU A 57 -22.14 50.22 -12.20
N GLY A 58 -21.04 50.38 -11.45
CA GLY A 58 -20.79 51.54 -10.58
C GLY A 58 -21.23 51.44 -9.10
N GLY A 59 -20.41 52.03 -8.22
CA GLY A 59 -20.78 52.45 -6.85
C GLY A 59 -20.77 53.99 -6.75
N PRO A 60 -20.56 54.62 -5.56
CA PRO A 60 -20.33 54.04 -4.22
C PRO A 60 -21.18 54.76 -3.12
N THR A 61 -20.67 54.81 -1.86
CA THR A 61 -21.08 55.63 -0.68
C THR A 61 -22.10 55.05 0.33
N GLY A 62 -21.84 55.30 1.63
CA GLY A 62 -22.73 55.10 2.80
C GLY A 62 -23.49 56.38 3.19
N PRO A 63 -23.89 56.65 4.46
CA PRO A 63 -23.24 56.29 5.75
C PRO A 63 -24.10 55.30 6.62
N THR A 64 -24.31 55.28 7.96
CA THR A 64 -24.14 56.24 9.09
C THR A 64 -24.05 55.59 10.49
N GLU A 65 -23.87 56.43 11.52
CA GLU A 65 -23.65 56.29 12.98
C GLU A 65 -24.75 55.55 13.79
N THR A 66 -24.51 55.05 15.01
CA THR A 66 -24.39 55.84 16.28
C THR A 66 -24.04 54.97 17.51
N GLY A 67 -23.43 55.55 18.56
CA GLY A 67 -23.33 54.93 19.91
C GLY A 67 -22.19 55.48 20.80
N GLY A 68 -22.51 56.24 21.85
CA GLY A 68 -21.51 56.91 22.72
C GLY A 68 -20.93 56.05 23.85
N GLY A 69 -19.87 56.53 24.52
CA GLY A 69 -19.19 55.82 25.63
C GLY A 69 -18.53 56.74 26.67
N ARG A 70 -17.76 56.16 27.61
CA ARG A 70 -16.85 56.84 28.59
C ARG A 70 -16.08 55.79 29.40
N GLY A 71 -14.77 55.94 29.65
CA GLY A 71 -14.04 54.98 30.51
C GLY A 71 -12.50 55.05 30.57
N ILE A 72 -11.94 56.18 31.01
CA ILE A 72 -10.59 56.39 31.64
C ILE A 72 -9.30 55.67 31.17
N GLU A 73 -8.29 56.55 30.97
CA GLU A 73 -6.83 56.39 31.19
C GLU A 73 -5.93 55.72 30.13
N ASN A 74 -4.72 56.27 30.02
CA ASN A 74 -3.84 56.16 28.86
C ASN A 74 -2.64 55.24 29.12
N VAL A 75 -2.37 54.33 28.17
CA VAL A 75 -1.00 53.87 27.88
C VAL A 75 -0.70 54.21 26.42
N SER A 76 0.36 54.99 26.19
CA SER A 76 0.71 55.47 24.86
C SER A 76 1.46 54.40 24.06
N VAL A 77 0.86 53.94 22.96
CA VAL A 77 1.54 53.15 21.93
C VAL A 77 1.21 53.77 20.57
N SER A 78 2.23 53.99 19.74
CA SER A 78 2.09 54.70 18.46
C SER A 78 1.30 53.85 17.44
N PRO A 79 0.37 54.42 16.67
CA PRO A 79 -0.49 53.65 15.77
C PRO A 79 0.28 53.14 14.55
N ARG A 80 0.11 51.84 14.28
CA ARG A 80 0.22 51.27 12.94
C ARG A 80 -1.04 50.46 12.67
N GLU A 81 -1.90 50.98 11.81
CA GLU A 81 -3.05 50.26 11.29
C GLU A 81 -2.55 49.08 10.45
N ILE A 82 -2.83 47.85 10.90
CA ILE A 82 -2.72 46.68 10.04
C ILE A 82 -4.11 46.44 9.47
N THR A 83 -4.35 47.01 8.29
CA THR A 83 -5.55 46.73 7.49
C THR A 83 -5.53 45.26 7.08
N THR A 84 -6.35 44.44 7.76
CA THR A 84 -6.58 43.05 7.39
C THR A 84 -7.28 43.00 6.02
N GLN A 85 -6.54 42.70 4.95
CA GLN A 85 -7.16 42.33 3.68
C GLN A 85 -7.75 40.93 3.81
N SER A 86 -9.03 40.78 3.48
CA SER A 86 -9.81 39.55 3.72
C SER A 86 -9.52 38.43 2.69
N HIS A 87 -8.25 38.15 2.40
CA HIS A 87 -7.83 37.01 1.55
C HIS A 87 -6.47 36.43 1.96
N GLU A 88 -6.24 36.26 3.27
CA GLU A 88 -5.14 35.41 3.76
C GLU A 88 -5.61 34.66 5.03
N VAL A 89 -6.34 33.56 4.83
CA VAL A 89 -6.45 32.52 5.85
C VAL A 89 -5.14 31.72 5.76
N PRO A 90 -4.31 31.65 6.81
CA PRO A 90 -3.14 30.80 6.79
C PRO A 90 -3.59 29.34 6.82
N HIS A 91 -3.69 28.72 5.64
CA HIS A 91 -3.82 27.28 5.51
C HIS A 91 -2.68 26.59 6.29
N GLY A 92 -2.97 25.38 6.79
CA GLY A 92 -2.15 24.72 7.79
C GLY A 92 -0.66 24.72 7.46
N LYS A 93 0.16 25.08 8.46
CA LYS A 93 1.62 25.13 8.42
C LYS A 93 2.19 24.17 7.38
N SER A 94 2.96 24.67 6.41
CA SER A 94 3.76 23.83 5.53
C SER A 94 4.58 22.87 6.39
N GLN A 95 4.19 21.59 6.41
CA GLN A 95 5.05 20.55 6.92
C GLN A 95 6.22 20.47 5.95
N ILE A 96 7.36 21.02 6.37
CA ILE A 96 8.65 20.67 5.78
C ILE A 96 8.83 19.20 6.15
N LEU A 97 8.38 18.32 5.25
CA LEU A 97 8.62 16.90 5.35
C LEU A 97 10.14 16.71 5.36
N GLU A 98 10.68 16.21 6.46
CA GLU A 98 12.12 16.08 6.65
C GLU A 98 12.64 14.92 5.80
N THR A 99 12.95 15.22 4.54
CA THR A 99 13.71 14.37 3.63
C THR A 99 15.15 14.23 4.15
N PRO A 100 15.75 13.02 4.15
CA PRO A 100 17.11 12.78 4.59
C PRO A 100 18.13 13.71 3.94
N ALA A 101 19.04 14.22 4.76
CA ALA A 101 20.14 15.08 4.29
C ALA A 101 21.12 14.37 3.34
N SER A 102 21.12 13.03 3.30
CA SER A 102 21.84 12.22 2.31
C SER A 102 21.30 10.78 2.26
N LEU A 103 21.63 10.05 1.19
CA LEU A 103 21.43 8.60 1.10
C LEU A 103 22.13 7.82 2.22
N GLU A 104 23.28 8.30 2.70
CA GLU A 104 24.02 7.66 3.80
C GLU A 104 23.25 7.75 5.13
N GLN A 105 22.45 8.81 5.32
CA GLN A 105 21.54 8.86 6.46
C GLN A 105 20.31 7.98 6.23
N ALA A 106 19.69 8.05 5.05
CA ALA A 106 18.56 7.20 4.69
C ALA A 106 18.86 5.70 4.85
N GLN A 107 20.08 5.26 4.50
CA GLN A 107 20.52 3.87 4.70
C GLN A 107 20.49 3.46 6.17
N LYS A 108 21.02 4.30 7.07
CA LYS A 108 21.04 4.05 8.52
C LYS A 108 19.62 4.06 9.11
N ASP A 109 18.77 4.95 8.60
CA ASP A 109 17.37 5.02 9.01
C ASP A 109 16.62 3.75 8.60
N VAL A 110 16.79 3.29 7.35
CA VAL A 110 16.21 2.03 6.84
C VAL A 110 16.74 0.80 7.60
N GLU A 111 18.04 0.71 7.88
CA GLU A 111 18.61 -0.36 8.72
C GLU A 111 18.01 -0.36 10.13
N SER A 112 17.85 0.82 10.74
CA SER A 112 17.25 1.01 12.06
C SER A 112 15.77 0.60 12.09
N TYR A 113 14.96 1.05 11.12
CA TYR A 113 13.54 0.69 11.04
C TYR A 113 13.33 -0.80 10.71
N HIS A 114 14.22 -1.41 9.92
CA HIS A 114 14.18 -2.84 9.62
C HIS A 114 14.45 -3.66 10.89
N GLN A 115 15.50 -3.35 11.64
CA GLN A 115 15.82 -4.01 12.91
C GLN A 115 14.70 -3.84 13.95
N GLN A 116 14.20 -2.62 14.15
CA GLN A 116 13.08 -2.38 15.06
C GLN A 116 11.81 -3.14 14.61
N SER A 117 11.56 -3.24 13.30
CA SER A 117 10.43 -3.99 12.78
C SER A 117 10.55 -5.50 13.06
N ILE A 118 11.75 -6.08 12.87
CA ILE A 118 12.06 -7.48 13.22
C ILE A 118 11.76 -7.74 14.70
N GLU A 119 12.22 -6.86 15.60
CA GLU A 119 12.00 -7.00 17.05
C GLU A 119 10.50 -6.97 17.40
N GLN A 120 9.74 -6.01 16.85
CA GLN A 120 8.28 -5.94 17.04
C GLN A 120 7.57 -7.19 16.48
N ILE A 121 7.93 -7.63 15.27
CA ILE A 121 7.29 -8.78 14.60
C ILE A 121 7.59 -10.09 15.33
N LEU A 122 8.81 -10.30 15.82
CA LEU A 122 9.15 -11.48 16.62
C LEU A 122 8.43 -11.48 17.98
N ALA A 123 8.31 -10.32 18.63
CA ALA A 123 7.60 -10.21 19.92
C ALA A 123 6.08 -10.43 19.80
N LEU A 124 5.43 -9.83 18.79
CA LEU A 124 3.98 -9.87 18.62
C LEU A 124 3.50 -11.12 17.88
N ASN A 125 4.24 -11.52 16.84
CA ASN A 125 3.78 -12.49 15.84
C ASN A 125 4.72 -13.72 15.72
N GLY A 126 5.86 -13.75 16.40
CA GLY A 126 6.81 -14.88 16.36
C GLY A 126 6.24 -16.22 16.85
N LYS A 127 5.15 -16.20 17.63
CA LYS A 127 4.43 -17.42 18.07
C LYS A 127 3.76 -18.20 16.93
N TYR A 128 3.43 -17.54 15.81
CA TYR A 128 2.75 -18.17 14.66
C TYR A 128 3.72 -18.76 13.64
N MET A 129 5.00 -18.38 13.70
CA MET A 129 6.04 -18.78 12.74
C MET A 129 6.57 -20.19 13.04
N SER A 130 7.16 -20.83 12.03
CA SER A 130 8.03 -21.99 12.27
C SER A 130 9.34 -21.57 12.98
N GLU A 131 10.09 -22.53 13.51
CA GLU A 131 11.41 -22.23 14.10
C GLU A 131 12.42 -21.75 13.05
N GLU A 132 12.36 -22.33 11.84
CA GLU A 132 13.16 -21.93 10.69
C GLU A 132 12.84 -20.49 10.26
N ASP A 133 11.55 -20.12 10.21
CA ASP A 133 11.12 -18.76 9.89
C ASP A 133 11.51 -17.77 10.99
N ARG A 134 11.37 -18.11 12.28
CA ARG A 134 11.86 -17.26 13.38
C ARG A 134 13.37 -17.01 13.27
N ALA A 135 14.16 -18.05 13.02
CA ALA A 135 15.61 -17.93 12.87
C ALA A 135 16.00 -17.07 11.66
N ARG A 136 15.31 -17.26 10.53
CA ARG A 136 15.44 -16.43 9.32
C ARG A 136 15.12 -14.96 9.59
N VAL A 137 14.01 -14.68 10.27
CA VAL A 137 13.57 -13.31 10.57
C VAL A 137 14.50 -12.62 11.58
N ALA A 138 14.96 -13.34 12.61
CA ALA A 138 15.96 -12.84 13.56
C ALA A 138 17.35 -12.60 12.93
N GLY A 139 17.64 -13.19 11.77
CA GLY A 139 18.86 -12.93 10.99
C GLY A 139 18.81 -11.66 10.12
N GLY A 140 17.61 -11.08 9.93
CA GLY A 140 17.39 -9.95 9.02
C GLY A 140 17.46 -10.31 7.53
N SER A 141 17.18 -9.32 6.68
CA SER A 141 17.30 -9.49 5.23
C SER A 141 18.76 -9.39 4.75
N ASP A 142 19.13 -10.11 3.68
CA ASP A 142 20.52 -10.11 3.18
C ASP A 142 20.97 -8.74 2.66
N LYS A 143 20.01 -7.89 2.23
CA LYS A 143 20.24 -6.59 1.59
C LYS A 143 19.11 -5.57 1.85
N PRO A 144 19.03 -4.95 3.04
CA PRO A 144 18.27 -3.71 3.23
C PRO A 144 19.03 -2.54 2.58
N ARG A 145 18.36 -1.76 1.72
CA ARG A 145 18.98 -0.63 1.01
C ARG A 145 18.05 0.58 0.91
N ALA A 146 18.58 1.75 1.26
CA ALA A 146 18.04 3.01 0.79
C ALA A 146 18.48 3.27 -0.66
N ILE A 147 17.59 3.84 -1.47
CA ILE A 147 17.84 4.22 -2.87
C ILE A 147 17.37 5.65 -3.12
N GLU A 148 17.77 6.27 -4.24
CA GLU A 148 17.24 7.58 -4.63
C GLU A 148 15.73 7.51 -4.91
N SER A 149 15.02 8.55 -4.49
CA SER A 149 13.57 8.63 -4.68
C SER A 149 13.23 9.12 -6.09
N ASP A 150 12.93 8.18 -7.00
CA ASP A 150 12.39 8.46 -8.32
C ASP A 150 10.84 8.51 -8.28
N PRO A 151 10.20 9.67 -8.57
CA PRO A 151 8.74 9.78 -8.59
C PRO A 151 8.09 9.01 -9.75
N ASN A 152 8.84 8.65 -10.80
CA ASN A 152 8.32 7.90 -11.95
C ASN A 152 8.24 6.39 -11.66
N ARG A 153 9.02 5.89 -10.69
CA ARG A 153 9.09 4.47 -10.29
C ARG A 153 7.75 3.88 -9.84
N GLY A 154 6.79 4.71 -9.44
CA GLY A 154 5.49 4.30 -8.91
C GLY A 154 5.51 3.64 -7.52
N ARG A 155 6.68 3.51 -6.89
CA ARG A 155 6.85 2.85 -5.59
C ARG A 155 7.89 3.48 -4.67
N ASN A 156 7.52 3.51 -3.40
CA ASN A 156 8.35 3.94 -2.28
C ASN A 156 9.27 2.81 -1.76
N GLY A 157 9.03 1.54 -2.12
CA GLY A 157 9.87 0.42 -1.71
C GLY A 157 9.56 -0.89 -2.44
N GLY A 158 10.18 -1.99 -1.99
CA GLY A 158 9.85 -3.34 -2.44
C GLY A 158 10.74 -4.43 -1.84
N TYR A 159 10.10 -5.53 -1.43
CA TYR A 159 10.70 -6.79 -1.02
C TYR A 159 10.90 -7.75 -2.21
N LEU A 160 12.03 -8.46 -2.24
CA LEU A 160 12.30 -9.55 -3.18
C LEU A 160 12.89 -10.77 -2.47
N LEU A 161 12.33 -11.95 -2.75
CA LEU A 161 12.93 -13.25 -2.50
C LEU A 161 13.35 -13.89 -3.84
N TYR A 162 14.61 -14.33 -3.97
CA TYR A 162 15.08 -15.08 -5.14
C TYR A 162 16.28 -15.97 -4.81
N LYS A 163 16.20 -17.26 -5.16
CA LYS A 163 17.23 -18.29 -4.91
C LYS A 163 17.69 -18.29 -3.45
N GLY A 164 16.71 -18.28 -2.55
CA GLY A 164 16.89 -18.24 -1.09
C GLY A 164 17.45 -16.94 -0.50
N ARG A 165 17.67 -15.89 -1.31
CA ARG A 165 18.19 -14.58 -0.84
C ARG A 165 17.10 -13.52 -0.84
N SER A 166 17.18 -12.63 0.14
CA SER A 166 16.25 -11.54 0.38
C SER A 166 16.87 -10.16 0.09
N SER A 167 16.08 -9.24 -0.45
CA SER A 167 16.41 -7.82 -0.54
C SER A 167 15.21 -6.97 -0.16
N ILE A 168 15.47 -5.85 0.49
CA ILE A 168 14.51 -4.77 0.72
C ILE A 168 15.10 -3.51 0.12
N GLU A 169 14.36 -2.84 -0.76
CA GLU A 169 14.69 -1.48 -1.22
C GLU A 169 13.65 -0.49 -0.68
N VAL A 170 14.11 0.68 -0.22
CA VAL A 170 13.26 1.78 0.25
C VAL A 170 13.79 3.09 -0.34
N SER A 171 12.92 3.86 -0.97
CA SER A 171 13.23 5.14 -1.59
C SER A 171 13.43 6.23 -0.53
N ALA A 172 14.54 6.97 -0.62
CA ALA A 172 14.94 8.01 0.33
C ALA A 172 14.08 9.28 0.20
N MET A 173 12.91 9.25 0.83
CA MET A 173 11.97 10.36 0.97
C MET A 173 11.78 10.70 2.46
N ASP A 174 10.70 11.38 2.84
CA ASP A 174 10.48 11.79 4.23
C ASP A 174 10.53 10.62 5.24
N GLN A 175 10.91 10.96 6.47
CA GLN A 175 11.14 10.00 7.54
C GLN A 175 9.92 9.09 7.84
N GLN A 176 8.68 9.59 7.72
CA GLN A 176 7.47 8.83 8.05
C GLN A 176 7.15 7.80 6.96
N GLN A 177 7.28 8.20 5.69
CA GLN A 177 7.18 7.29 4.55
C GLN A 177 8.29 6.23 4.57
N MET A 178 9.53 6.60 4.88
CA MET A 178 10.62 5.61 5.02
C MET A 178 10.36 4.62 6.16
N GLU A 179 9.94 5.08 7.34
CA GLU A 179 9.64 4.19 8.47
C GLU A 179 8.49 3.22 8.12
N ARG A 180 7.37 3.75 7.61
CA ARG A 180 6.21 2.93 7.23
C ARG A 180 6.57 1.93 6.13
N THR A 181 7.26 2.37 5.08
CA THR A 181 7.64 1.50 3.95
C THR A 181 8.62 0.42 4.41
N THR A 182 9.62 0.78 5.22
CA THR A 182 10.56 -0.22 5.75
C THR A 182 9.84 -1.27 6.60
N LYS A 183 8.85 -0.86 7.42
CA LYS A 183 8.02 -1.79 8.19
C LYS A 183 7.15 -2.68 7.28
N HIS A 184 6.56 -2.12 6.21
CA HIS A 184 5.78 -2.86 5.20
C HIS A 184 6.62 -3.95 4.51
N GLU A 185 7.77 -3.59 3.94
CA GLU A 185 8.66 -4.56 3.29
C GLU A 185 9.27 -5.56 4.29
N THR A 186 9.43 -5.16 5.57
CA THR A 186 9.86 -6.09 6.62
C THR A 186 8.75 -7.07 7.02
N ASN A 187 7.47 -6.69 6.96
CA ASN A 187 6.36 -7.64 7.12
C ASN A 187 6.31 -8.64 5.96
N HIS A 188 6.48 -8.21 4.71
CA HIS A 188 6.62 -9.13 3.56
C HIS A 188 7.80 -10.10 3.75
N PHE A 189 8.97 -9.59 4.17
CA PHE A 189 10.11 -10.44 4.55
C PHE A 189 9.79 -11.39 5.71
N ALA A 190 9.09 -10.94 6.75
CA ALA A 190 8.84 -11.74 7.95
C ALA A 190 7.65 -12.70 7.83
N SER A 191 6.81 -12.53 6.82
CA SER A 191 5.74 -13.46 6.44
C SER A 191 6.29 -14.86 6.12
N LYS A 192 5.38 -15.84 5.95
CA LYS A 192 5.75 -17.17 5.48
C LYS A 192 6.35 -17.07 4.08
N ASN A 193 7.64 -17.38 3.98
CA ASN A 193 8.35 -17.44 2.72
C ASN A 193 8.62 -18.89 2.30
N ARG A 194 8.42 -19.20 1.01
CA ARG A 194 8.75 -20.49 0.41
C ARG A 194 9.06 -20.29 -1.07
N GLU A 195 10.16 -20.88 -1.53
CA GLU A 195 10.54 -20.95 -2.94
C GLU A 195 10.72 -22.44 -3.28
N MET A 196 10.16 -22.88 -4.40
CA MET A 196 10.32 -24.24 -4.93
C MET A 196 10.69 -24.15 -6.40
N LEU A 197 11.83 -24.75 -6.76
CA LEU A 197 12.28 -24.87 -8.15
C LEU A 197 11.95 -26.28 -8.64
N VAL A 198 11.08 -26.39 -9.64
CA VAL A 198 10.67 -27.65 -10.26
C VAL A 198 11.34 -27.75 -11.64
N PRO A 199 12.37 -28.60 -11.82
CA PRO A 199 13.05 -28.74 -13.10
C PRO A 199 12.11 -29.23 -14.20
N GLU A 200 12.21 -28.63 -15.39
CA GLU A 200 11.52 -29.04 -16.61
C GLU A 200 12.56 -29.28 -17.73
N PRO A 201 13.24 -30.44 -17.74
CA PRO A 201 14.34 -30.72 -18.65
C PRO A 201 13.97 -30.60 -20.14
N ASP A 202 12.74 -30.99 -20.50
CA ASP A 202 12.23 -30.91 -21.87
C ASP A 202 12.07 -29.47 -22.38
N LYS A 203 11.96 -28.50 -21.47
CA LYS A 203 11.97 -27.05 -21.75
C LYS A 203 13.33 -26.40 -21.46
N LYS A 204 14.32 -27.15 -20.95
CA LYS A 204 15.64 -26.68 -20.51
C LYS A 204 15.54 -25.49 -19.53
N GLY A 205 14.85 -25.72 -18.43
CA GLY A 205 14.67 -24.71 -17.39
C GLY A 205 13.99 -25.28 -16.15
N TYR A 206 13.39 -24.41 -15.36
CA TYR A 206 12.60 -24.80 -14.19
C TYR A 206 11.42 -23.86 -13.97
N THR A 207 10.29 -24.38 -13.51
CA THR A 207 9.19 -23.56 -12.99
C THR A 207 9.44 -23.24 -11.52
N VAL A 208 9.36 -21.95 -11.19
CA VAL A 208 9.38 -21.45 -9.82
C VAL A 208 7.96 -21.42 -9.29
N TYR A 209 7.75 -21.95 -8.08
CA TYR A 209 6.58 -21.66 -7.25
C TYR A 209 7.04 -20.92 -6.01
N GLN A 210 6.49 -19.73 -5.78
CA GLN A 210 6.84 -18.84 -4.69
C GLN A 210 5.61 -18.51 -3.85
N THR A 211 5.77 -18.57 -2.52
CA THR A 211 4.80 -18.07 -1.55
C THR A 211 5.48 -16.98 -0.72
N VAL A 212 4.82 -15.84 -0.60
CA VAL A 212 5.16 -14.75 0.31
C VAL A 212 3.88 -14.40 1.07
N GLY A 213 3.83 -14.71 2.36
CA GLY A 213 2.64 -14.55 3.20
C GLY A 213 1.46 -15.36 2.65
N THR A 214 0.41 -14.66 2.23
CA THR A 214 -0.78 -15.27 1.61
C THR A 214 -0.77 -15.20 0.07
N ARG A 215 0.20 -14.48 -0.53
CA ARG A 215 0.37 -14.40 -1.99
C ARG A 215 1.09 -15.64 -2.50
N SER A 216 0.60 -16.19 -3.61
CA SER A 216 1.27 -17.25 -4.35
C SER A 216 1.53 -16.82 -5.80
N SER A 217 2.76 -17.02 -6.26
CA SER A 217 3.23 -16.66 -7.61
C SER A 217 3.93 -17.86 -8.26
N SER A 218 3.89 -17.95 -9.59
CA SER A 218 4.71 -18.91 -10.34
C SER A 218 5.07 -18.39 -11.73
N TRP A 219 6.22 -18.84 -12.24
CA TRP A 219 6.74 -18.52 -13.57
C TRP A 219 7.76 -19.58 -14.01
N PHE A 220 7.97 -19.73 -15.32
CA PHE A 220 9.02 -20.58 -15.88
C PHE A 220 10.30 -19.76 -16.11
N HIS A 221 11.45 -20.26 -15.66
CA HIS A 221 12.77 -19.71 -15.96
C HIS A 221 13.49 -20.58 -17.00
N SER A 222 14.00 -19.96 -18.05
CA SER A 222 14.75 -20.63 -19.12
C SER A 222 16.25 -20.63 -18.82
N ASP A 223 16.90 -21.80 -18.80
CA ASP A 223 18.36 -21.89 -18.68
C ASP A 223 19.07 -21.55 -20.01
N GLU A 224 18.34 -21.48 -21.14
CA GLU A 224 18.91 -21.07 -22.45
C GLU A 224 18.97 -19.55 -22.65
N THR A 225 17.98 -18.81 -22.13
CA THR A 225 17.87 -17.34 -22.31
C THR A 225 18.11 -16.56 -21.02
N GLY A 226 17.92 -17.18 -19.84
CA GLY A 226 17.94 -16.51 -18.54
C GLY A 226 16.68 -15.69 -18.24
N GLU A 227 15.68 -15.74 -19.13
CA GLU A 227 14.43 -14.98 -19.03
C GLU A 227 13.35 -15.75 -18.25
N ASN A 228 12.31 -15.03 -17.81
CA ASN A 228 11.17 -15.56 -17.07
C ASN A 228 9.88 -15.39 -17.89
N TYR A 229 9.09 -16.45 -18.04
CA TYR A 229 7.87 -16.47 -18.84
C TYR A 229 6.68 -17.04 -18.06
N ASN A 230 5.46 -16.86 -18.58
CA ASN A 230 4.22 -17.42 -18.02
C ASN A 230 3.99 -17.04 -16.54
N PHE A 231 4.22 -15.77 -16.17
CA PHE A 231 4.01 -15.30 -14.81
C PHE A 231 2.52 -15.32 -14.42
N THR A 232 2.23 -15.93 -13.27
CA THR A 232 0.90 -15.96 -12.65
C THR A 232 1.02 -15.59 -11.17
N THR A 233 0.04 -14.86 -10.63
CA THR A 233 -0.03 -14.47 -9.21
C THR A 233 -1.48 -14.57 -8.71
N LYS A 234 -1.67 -14.92 -7.43
CA LYS A 234 -2.96 -14.88 -6.72
C LYS A 234 -2.78 -14.49 -5.26
N GLY A 235 -3.79 -13.86 -4.66
CA GLY A 235 -3.79 -13.45 -3.26
C GLY A 235 -2.90 -12.24 -2.98
N ARG A 236 -2.59 -11.41 -3.99
CA ARG A 236 -1.86 -10.15 -3.81
C ARG A 236 -2.67 -9.18 -2.92
N GLY A 237 -3.97 -9.03 -3.14
CA GLY A 237 -4.83 -8.15 -2.35
C GLY A 237 -4.94 -8.57 -0.89
N LEU A 238 -5.16 -9.87 -0.65
CA LEU A 238 -5.13 -10.44 0.71
C LEU A 238 -3.76 -10.22 1.37
N ASN A 239 -2.67 -10.34 0.62
CA ASN A 239 -1.32 -10.16 1.16
C ASN A 239 -1.02 -8.69 1.48
N GLU A 240 -1.21 -7.75 0.55
CA GLU A 240 -0.96 -6.33 0.78
C GLU A 240 -1.89 -5.73 1.84
N GLY A 241 -3.13 -6.20 1.95
CA GLY A 241 -4.08 -5.81 3.00
C GLY A 241 -3.62 -6.26 4.39
N LEU A 242 -3.14 -7.50 4.53
CA LEU A 242 -2.57 -8.01 5.79
C LEU A 242 -1.22 -7.36 6.13
N THR A 243 -0.32 -7.18 5.15
CA THR A 243 0.94 -6.46 5.34
C THR A 243 0.69 -5.02 5.80
N THR A 244 -0.30 -4.33 5.21
CA THR A 244 -0.70 -2.98 5.66
C THR A 244 -1.30 -3.00 7.05
N LEU A 245 -2.24 -3.91 7.33
CA LEU A 245 -2.88 -4.04 8.65
C LEU A 245 -1.84 -4.24 9.76
N TYR A 246 -0.88 -5.15 9.58
CA TYR A 246 0.16 -5.44 10.56
C TYR A 246 1.24 -4.34 10.63
N THR A 247 1.49 -3.61 9.54
CA THR A 247 2.34 -2.40 9.54
C THR A 247 1.70 -1.26 10.33
N ASN A 248 0.39 -1.04 10.17
CA ASN A 248 -0.35 -0.05 10.94
C ASN A 248 -0.41 -0.46 12.43
N GLN A 249 -0.64 -1.74 12.75
CA GLN A 249 -0.54 -2.26 14.13
C GLN A 249 0.83 -1.95 14.75
N GLN A 250 1.95 -2.25 14.06
CA GLN A 250 3.29 -1.93 14.56
C GLN A 250 3.54 -0.43 14.80
N LEU A 251 2.94 0.45 13.99
CA LEU A 251 3.09 1.90 14.15
C LEU A 251 2.24 2.40 15.33
N THR A 252 1.02 1.89 15.51
CA THR A 252 0.17 2.16 16.68
C THR A 252 0.84 1.74 18.00
N GLU A 253 1.52 0.59 18.03
CA GLU A 253 2.30 0.12 19.19
C GLU A 253 3.52 1.00 19.52
N LEU A 254 4.00 1.83 18.58
CA LEU A 254 5.03 2.85 18.85
C LEU A 254 4.42 4.16 19.32
N SER A 255 3.36 4.63 18.67
CA SER A 255 2.48 5.69 19.19
C SER A 255 1.16 5.74 18.42
N LYS A 256 0.09 6.19 19.09
CA LYS A 256 -1.23 6.37 18.46
C LYS A 256 -1.18 7.34 17.27
N GLU A 257 -0.37 8.39 17.39
CA GLU A 257 -0.16 9.40 16.35
C GLU A 257 0.51 8.80 15.10
N LYS A 258 1.44 7.85 15.27
CA LYS A 258 2.04 7.11 14.14
C LYS A 258 1.04 6.17 13.47
N GLY A 259 0.23 5.46 14.25
CA GLY A 259 -0.86 4.61 13.74
C GLY A 259 -1.82 5.40 12.85
N GLU A 260 -2.40 6.47 13.39
CA GLU A 260 -3.28 7.35 12.63
C GLU A 260 -2.60 8.00 11.41
N ALA A 261 -1.29 8.30 11.50
CA ALA A 261 -0.54 8.86 10.38
C ALA A 261 -0.38 7.84 9.24
N ALA A 262 -0.19 6.56 9.56
CA ALA A 262 -0.13 5.48 8.57
C ALA A 262 -1.50 5.23 7.90
N GLU A 263 -2.58 5.25 8.68
CA GLU A 263 -3.96 5.12 8.17
C GLU A 263 -4.31 6.27 7.22
N ARG A 264 -3.96 7.51 7.55
CA ARG A 264 -4.19 8.70 6.70
C ARG A 264 -3.48 8.66 5.34
N GLN A 265 -2.50 7.77 5.13
CA GLN A 265 -1.85 7.61 3.82
C GLN A 265 -2.65 6.76 2.83
N GLN A 266 -3.70 6.05 3.28
CA GLN A 266 -4.63 5.27 2.45
C GLN A 266 -4.01 4.23 1.50
N ILE A 267 -2.74 3.87 1.71
CA ILE A 267 -2.04 2.82 0.96
C ILE A 267 -2.79 1.51 1.13
N TYR A 268 -3.28 0.94 0.02
CA TYR A 268 -4.10 -0.28 0.00
C TYR A 268 -5.34 -0.25 0.93
N ALA A 269 -5.96 0.93 1.11
CA ALA A 269 -7.07 1.13 2.07
C ALA A 269 -8.19 0.09 1.94
N HIS A 270 -8.71 -0.12 0.73
CA HIS A 270 -9.77 -1.10 0.44
C HIS A 270 -9.41 -2.54 0.86
N ALA A 271 -8.23 -3.02 0.46
CA ALA A 271 -7.75 -4.34 0.84
C ALA A 271 -7.55 -4.47 2.36
N THR A 272 -7.09 -3.39 3.00
CA THR A 272 -6.86 -3.33 4.46
C THR A 272 -8.18 -3.34 5.23
N GLU A 273 -9.19 -2.59 4.78
CA GLU A 273 -10.55 -2.56 5.35
C GLU A 273 -11.18 -3.96 5.32
N LEU A 274 -11.15 -4.62 4.16
CA LEU A 274 -11.64 -5.98 3.99
C LEU A 274 -10.85 -7.00 4.83
N CYS A 275 -9.53 -6.83 4.96
CA CYS A 275 -8.70 -7.68 5.83
C CYS A 275 -8.99 -7.47 7.32
N SER A 276 -9.35 -6.25 7.75
CA SER A 276 -9.79 -5.97 9.12
C SER A 276 -11.14 -6.62 9.42
N GLN A 277 -12.13 -6.45 8.53
CA GLN A 277 -13.44 -7.12 8.65
C GLN A 277 -13.29 -8.64 8.65
N LEU A 278 -12.36 -9.18 7.86
CA LEU A 278 -12.00 -10.58 7.90
C LEU A 278 -11.35 -10.97 9.25
N GLU A 279 -10.47 -10.14 9.82
CA GLU A 279 -9.86 -10.38 11.14
C GLU A 279 -10.90 -10.43 12.27
N ASP A 280 -11.93 -9.60 12.21
CA ASP A 280 -13.05 -9.62 13.16
C ASP A 280 -13.89 -10.91 13.04
N ILE A 281 -14.10 -11.42 11.82
CA ILE A 281 -14.96 -12.60 11.56
C ILE A 281 -14.21 -13.93 11.80
N VAL A 282 -12.95 -14.05 11.33
CA VAL A 282 -12.18 -15.30 11.48
C VAL A 282 -11.25 -15.29 12.68
N GLY A 283 -11.05 -14.15 13.36
CA GLY A 283 -10.16 -14.00 14.50
C GLY A 283 -8.68 -13.90 14.11
N GLN A 284 -7.97 -12.98 14.79
CA GLN A 284 -6.57 -12.65 14.52
C GLN A 284 -5.62 -13.86 14.50
N ASP A 285 -5.79 -14.85 15.39
CA ASP A 285 -4.92 -16.04 15.37
C ASP A 285 -4.99 -16.78 14.02
N THR A 286 -6.17 -16.87 13.38
CA THR A 286 -6.31 -17.57 12.09
C THR A 286 -5.63 -16.82 10.94
N LEU A 287 -5.70 -15.49 10.90
CA LEU A 287 -5.01 -14.71 9.86
C LEU A 287 -3.50 -14.67 10.06
N LYS A 288 -3.03 -14.55 11.31
CA LYS A 288 -1.59 -14.55 11.60
C LYS A 288 -0.97 -15.94 11.44
N GLU A 289 -1.69 -17.03 11.70
CA GLU A 289 -1.28 -18.38 11.27
C GLU A 289 -1.21 -18.52 9.75
N ALA A 290 -2.16 -17.95 9.00
CA ALA A 290 -2.11 -17.99 7.54
C ALA A 290 -0.93 -17.18 6.97
N TYR A 291 -0.71 -15.96 7.46
CA TYR A 291 0.29 -15.02 6.94
C TYR A 291 1.73 -15.30 7.41
N TYR A 292 1.94 -15.54 8.71
CA TYR A 292 3.29 -15.81 9.26
C TYR A 292 3.61 -17.31 9.36
N GLY A 293 2.61 -18.15 9.62
CA GLY A 293 2.78 -19.61 9.72
C GLY A 293 2.63 -20.35 8.38
N GLY A 294 1.95 -19.76 7.40
CA GLY A 294 1.62 -20.41 6.12
C GLY A 294 0.39 -21.31 6.17
N ASN A 295 -0.42 -21.25 7.24
CA ASN A 295 -1.62 -22.09 7.42
C ASN A 295 -2.83 -21.60 6.58
N LEU A 296 -2.59 -21.33 5.29
CA LEU A 296 -3.59 -20.79 4.37
C LEU A 296 -4.79 -21.74 4.19
N GLN A 297 -4.56 -23.04 4.36
CA GLN A 297 -5.61 -24.07 4.30
C GLN A 297 -6.64 -23.92 5.43
N ALA A 298 -6.22 -23.66 6.68
CA ALA A 298 -7.15 -23.43 7.78
C ALA A 298 -7.97 -22.15 7.60
N LEU A 299 -7.37 -21.08 7.05
CA LEU A 299 -8.10 -19.88 6.65
C LEU A 299 -9.14 -20.20 5.57
N LYS A 300 -8.73 -20.92 4.51
CA LYS A 300 -9.66 -21.34 3.44
C LYS A 300 -10.82 -22.16 3.98
N GLU A 301 -10.55 -23.18 4.78
CA GLU A 301 -11.59 -24.04 5.38
C GLU A 301 -12.56 -23.24 6.26
N LYS A 302 -12.05 -22.28 7.05
CA LYS A 302 -12.88 -21.44 7.92
C LYS A 302 -13.74 -20.44 7.13
N VAL A 303 -13.20 -19.86 6.05
CA VAL A 303 -13.96 -18.99 5.15
C VAL A 303 -15.00 -19.79 4.35
N ASP A 304 -14.64 -20.94 3.77
CA ASP A 304 -15.57 -21.80 3.01
C ASP A 304 -16.69 -22.36 3.93
N ALA A 305 -16.39 -22.68 5.20
CA ALA A 305 -17.39 -23.12 6.20
C ALA A 305 -18.33 -22.00 6.70
N LEU A 306 -18.05 -20.75 6.34
CA LEU A 306 -18.88 -19.59 6.60
C LEU A 306 -19.54 -19.11 5.31
N ALA A 307 -18.80 -18.57 4.35
CA ALA A 307 -19.32 -18.06 3.08
C ALA A 307 -20.10 -19.14 2.29
N GLY A 308 -19.53 -20.34 2.17
CA GLY A 308 -19.99 -21.43 1.31
C GLY A 308 -18.83 -22.00 0.49
N GLU A 309 -19.09 -23.08 -0.29
CA GLU A 309 -18.07 -23.69 -1.15
C GLU A 309 -17.43 -22.64 -2.08
N LYS A 310 -16.09 -22.57 -2.11
CA LYS A 310 -15.27 -21.59 -2.85
C LYS A 310 -15.42 -20.14 -2.40
N GLY A 311 -16.04 -19.88 -1.25
CA GLY A 311 -16.13 -18.53 -0.67
C GLY A 311 -14.76 -17.89 -0.43
N TYR A 312 -13.74 -18.68 -0.09
CA TYR A 312 -12.36 -18.21 0.01
C TYR A 312 -11.79 -17.77 -1.35
N GLU A 313 -12.03 -18.55 -2.41
CA GLU A 313 -11.52 -18.26 -3.75
C GLU A 313 -12.19 -17.00 -4.33
N ALA A 314 -13.50 -16.83 -4.09
CA ALA A 314 -14.23 -15.62 -4.44
C ALA A 314 -13.76 -14.40 -3.65
N LEU A 315 -13.53 -14.52 -2.34
CA LEU A 315 -13.02 -13.42 -1.51
C LEU A 315 -11.59 -13.02 -1.90
N GLN A 316 -10.74 -14.00 -2.25
CA GLN A 316 -9.39 -13.76 -2.73
C GLN A 316 -9.38 -13.02 -4.08
N ASP A 317 -10.26 -13.40 -5.01
CA ASP A 317 -10.45 -12.71 -6.30
C ASP A 317 -10.90 -11.25 -6.11
N CYS A 318 -11.90 -11.03 -5.26
CA CYS A 318 -12.36 -9.67 -4.92
C CYS A 318 -11.23 -8.84 -4.31
N LEU A 319 -10.48 -9.39 -3.36
CA LEU A 319 -9.33 -8.72 -2.76
C LEU A 319 -8.26 -8.37 -3.80
N ASP A 320 -7.91 -9.28 -4.71
CA ASP A 320 -6.96 -9.01 -5.80
C ASP A 320 -7.47 -7.88 -6.72
N ARG A 321 -8.77 -7.86 -7.04
CA ARG A 321 -9.43 -6.80 -7.83
C ARG A 321 -9.50 -5.44 -7.13
N THR A 322 -9.48 -5.36 -5.80
CA THR A 322 -9.35 -4.06 -5.10
C THR A 322 -8.04 -3.32 -5.40
N LEU A 323 -7.04 -4.01 -5.96
CA LEU A 323 -5.78 -3.42 -6.42
C LEU A 323 -5.83 -2.93 -7.88
N SER A 324 -6.99 -2.98 -8.54
CA SER A 324 -7.11 -2.52 -9.94
C SER A 324 -6.91 -1.02 -10.09
N LYS A 325 -6.35 -0.64 -11.24
CA LYS A 325 -6.24 0.77 -11.64
C LYS A 325 -7.60 1.37 -11.99
N ASP A 326 -8.57 0.56 -12.43
CA ASP A 326 -9.94 1.02 -12.72
C ASP A 326 -10.73 1.23 -11.41
N PRO A 327 -11.20 2.46 -11.10
CA PRO A 327 -12.04 2.72 -9.94
C PRO A 327 -13.37 1.95 -9.96
N ALA A 328 -13.94 1.68 -11.14
CA ALA A 328 -15.20 0.92 -11.25
C ALA A 328 -15.03 -0.52 -10.79
N GLU A 329 -13.94 -1.18 -11.23
CA GLU A 329 -13.58 -2.54 -10.80
C GLU A 329 -13.29 -2.60 -9.30
N ARG A 330 -12.56 -1.61 -8.73
CA ARG A 330 -12.34 -1.52 -7.27
C ARG A 330 -13.66 -1.45 -6.50
N VAL A 331 -14.59 -0.60 -6.96
CA VAL A 331 -15.90 -0.39 -6.31
C VAL A 331 -16.83 -1.61 -6.45
N GLU A 332 -16.76 -2.36 -7.55
CA GLU A 332 -17.49 -3.61 -7.71
C GLU A 332 -16.91 -4.72 -6.82
N ALA A 333 -15.59 -4.90 -6.82
CA ALA A 333 -14.90 -5.87 -5.99
C ALA A 333 -15.10 -5.64 -4.48
N MET A 334 -15.11 -4.38 -4.03
CA MET A 334 -15.47 -4.03 -2.64
C MET A 334 -16.89 -4.49 -2.28
N LYS A 335 -17.87 -4.28 -3.16
CA LYS A 335 -19.26 -4.72 -2.93
C LYS A 335 -19.36 -6.24 -2.91
N GLU A 336 -18.68 -6.95 -3.81
CA GLU A 336 -18.65 -8.41 -3.81
C GLU A 336 -18.03 -8.97 -2.52
N ALA A 337 -16.88 -8.44 -2.10
CA ALA A 337 -16.22 -8.83 -0.85
C ALA A 337 -17.09 -8.56 0.38
N GLN A 338 -17.68 -7.36 0.50
CA GLN A 338 -18.60 -7.01 1.59
C GLN A 338 -19.83 -7.95 1.61
N ASN A 339 -20.37 -8.33 0.44
CA ASN A 339 -21.45 -9.32 0.32
C ASN A 339 -21.02 -10.76 0.66
N ILE A 340 -19.73 -11.08 0.70
CA ILE A 340 -19.20 -12.36 1.19
C ILE A 340 -19.01 -12.28 2.71
N LEU A 341 -18.36 -11.23 3.21
CA LEU A 341 -18.08 -10.99 4.62
C LEU A 341 -19.37 -10.89 5.45
N ALA A 342 -20.40 -10.18 4.97
CA ALA A 342 -21.71 -10.12 5.64
C ALA A 342 -22.34 -11.51 5.87
N LYS A 343 -22.34 -12.37 4.84
CA LYS A 343 -22.83 -13.77 4.93
C LYS A 343 -21.99 -14.61 5.89
N MET A 344 -20.70 -14.30 6.03
CA MET A 344 -19.83 -14.98 6.99
C MET A 344 -20.16 -14.54 8.42
N TYR A 345 -20.39 -13.25 8.64
CA TYR A 345 -20.76 -12.66 9.93
C TYR A 345 -22.10 -13.23 10.44
N GLU A 346 -23.16 -13.22 9.62
CA GLU A 346 -24.48 -13.81 9.94
C GLU A 346 -24.40 -15.29 10.37
N LYS A 347 -23.49 -16.06 9.74
CA LYS A 347 -23.23 -17.48 10.03
C LYS A 347 -22.20 -17.71 11.15
N GLY A 348 -21.53 -16.66 11.60
CA GLY A 348 -20.68 -16.65 12.79
C GLY A 348 -21.54 -16.47 14.05
N GLU A 349 -22.38 -15.43 14.07
CA GLU A 349 -23.30 -15.15 15.19
C GLU A 349 -24.24 -16.33 15.48
N THR A 350 -24.74 -17.02 14.44
CA THR A 350 -25.64 -18.17 14.59
C THR A 350 -24.97 -19.49 15.04
N LYS A 351 -23.68 -19.45 15.41
CA LYS A 351 -22.90 -20.59 15.96
C LYS A 351 -22.32 -20.32 17.37
N ALA A 352 -22.57 -19.16 17.96
CA ALA A 352 -22.10 -18.75 19.29
C ALA A 352 -23.12 -19.02 20.41
#